data_AF-A0A2S6EZB8-F1
#
_entry.id   AF-A0A2S6EZB8-F1
#
_cell.length_a   1.000
_cell.length_b   1.000
_cell.length_c   1.000
_cell.angle_alpha   90.00
_cell.angle_beta   90.00
_cell.angle_gamma   90.00
#
_symmetry.space_group_name_H-M   'P 1'
#
loop_
_entity.id
_entity.type
_entity.pdbx_description
1 polymer ?
#
loop_
_entity_poly.entity_id
_entity_poly.type
_entity_poly.pdbx_seq_one_letter_code
_entity_poly.pdbx_strand_id
1 'polypeptide(L)'
;MPKFKPTIKELRLIALASRGLVQTINKEFIKSASASNDIRLEAINEAIKIAISSASDVSNEGADKRLKIVVMLCNLKWEDHHRNQHIVNNAFKQAVETNNRELVIALCNLVAPASQPSQKMVNEALLREAEKAIKTNNWKFVIAFCNLTAPARQPSQKIINTILDAALSNAESYENKGAIQSSSKAWEAVKAIASLQPPAIVPDKNLSDNALRQLAKVPQVRADKKLINFAKNGEWVKVLNYFIQQQGDKPSHTAMNNVLTSAVSDPDNQWEVFKALCSLHQPDSKTAGNLLQIVAGKGRLEVVQMLCNLDDKNVPNIYYVKNALQVAKNAGYPEITRYLSFEMIRQSLATKDNLALTQAIFQDYVNHAFVGSSLFSSQVRSVKTLLSQLKRTAAQENGEDARNQVFIETIERLKAIMGDNQDLISRVDYIDSHCSKKAHGLDSSLVAKL
;
A
#
# COMPACT_ATOMS: atom_id res chain seq x y z
N MET A 1 1.23 -55.73 15.08
CA MET A 1 -0.25 -55.82 15.10
C MET A 1 -0.69 -56.99 14.23
N PRO A 2 -1.56 -57.89 14.72
CA PRO A 2 -2.09 -58.98 13.90
C PRO A 2 -2.83 -58.42 12.67
N LYS A 3 -2.56 -58.98 11.49
CA LYS A 3 -3.22 -58.58 10.23
C LYS A 3 -4.72 -58.89 10.34
N PHE A 4 -5.56 -57.88 10.19
CA PHE A 4 -7.01 -58.03 10.08
C PHE A 4 -7.34 -59.06 8.98
N LYS A 5 -8.01 -60.15 9.35
CA LYS A 5 -8.50 -61.18 8.41
C LYS A 5 -10.02 -61.11 8.35
N PRO A 6 -10.61 -60.50 7.31
CA PRO A 6 -12.06 -60.33 7.19
C PRO A 6 -12.79 -61.67 7.00
N THR A 7 -14.02 -61.77 7.49
CA THR A 7 -14.92 -62.89 7.19
C THR A 7 -15.45 -62.79 5.76
N ILE A 8 -16.08 -63.86 5.23
CA ILE A 8 -16.70 -63.85 3.90
C ILE A 8 -17.76 -62.74 3.78
N LYS A 9 -18.53 -62.53 4.85
CA LYS A 9 -19.57 -61.48 4.93
C LYS A 9 -18.95 -60.07 4.88
N GLU A 10 -17.84 -59.86 5.57
CA GLU A 10 -17.09 -58.59 5.58
C GLU A 10 -16.40 -58.31 4.23
N LEU A 11 -15.80 -59.33 3.61
CA LEU A 11 -15.24 -59.22 2.25
C LEU A 11 -16.31 -58.84 1.24
N ARG A 12 -17.51 -59.40 1.37
CA ARG A 12 -18.65 -59.05 0.51
C ARG A 12 -19.06 -57.60 0.69
N LEU A 13 -19.16 -57.09 1.92
CA LEU A 13 -19.44 -55.67 2.18
C LEU A 13 -18.40 -54.77 1.50
N ILE A 14 -17.11 -55.07 1.70
CA ILE A 14 -16.00 -54.33 1.10
C ILE A 14 -16.10 -54.32 -0.43
N ALA A 15 -16.37 -55.48 -1.05
CA ALA A 15 -16.51 -55.60 -2.50
C ALA A 15 -17.72 -54.81 -3.02
N LEU A 16 -18.87 -54.86 -2.35
CA LEU A 16 -20.06 -54.09 -2.72
C LEU A 16 -19.81 -52.59 -2.61
N ALA A 17 -19.09 -52.15 -1.56
CA ALA A 17 -18.73 -50.76 -1.34
C ALA A 17 -17.83 -50.24 -2.48
N SER A 18 -16.83 -51.03 -2.88
CA SER A 18 -15.95 -50.72 -4.02
C SER A 18 -16.68 -50.55 -5.35
N ARG A 19 -17.84 -51.19 -5.52
CA ARG A 19 -18.64 -51.19 -6.76
C ARG A 19 -19.76 -50.16 -6.77
N GLY A 20 -20.00 -49.44 -5.67
CA GLY A 20 -21.11 -48.49 -5.60
C GLY A 20 -22.50 -49.15 -5.53
N LEU A 21 -22.62 -50.38 -5.01
CA LEU A 21 -23.89 -51.13 -4.97
C LEU A 21 -24.76 -50.76 -3.76
N VAL A 22 -25.23 -49.50 -3.74
CA VAL A 22 -26.01 -48.87 -2.65
C VAL A 22 -27.20 -49.73 -2.20
N GLN A 23 -28.03 -50.20 -3.14
CA GLN A 23 -29.27 -50.93 -2.83
C GLN A 23 -28.99 -52.29 -2.16
N THR A 24 -27.97 -53.00 -2.64
CA THR A 24 -27.57 -54.30 -2.09
C THR A 24 -27.05 -54.16 -0.66
N ILE A 25 -26.20 -53.15 -0.42
CA ILE A 25 -25.69 -52.86 0.93
C ILE A 25 -26.84 -52.53 1.87
N ASN A 26 -27.78 -51.67 1.44
CA ASN A 26 -28.94 -51.30 2.24
C ASN A 26 -29.78 -52.52 2.65
N LYS A 27 -30.07 -53.40 1.68
CA LYS A 27 -30.91 -54.58 1.88
C LYS A 27 -30.24 -55.63 2.77
N GLU A 28 -28.97 -55.93 2.52
CA GLU A 28 -28.28 -57.07 3.14
C GLU A 28 -27.62 -56.73 4.48
N PHE A 29 -27.17 -55.48 4.67
CA PHE A 29 -26.33 -55.11 5.82
C PHE A 29 -26.94 -54.05 6.72
N ILE A 30 -27.85 -53.21 6.22
CA ILE A 30 -28.43 -52.09 7.00
C ILE A 30 -29.83 -52.43 7.54
N LYS A 31 -30.74 -52.93 6.68
CA LYS A 31 -32.13 -53.22 7.10
C LYS A 31 -32.27 -54.50 7.90
N SER A 32 -31.32 -55.43 7.79
CA SER A 32 -31.31 -56.65 8.60
C SER A 32 -30.70 -56.33 9.97
N ALA A 33 -31.54 -56.13 10.98
CA ALA A 33 -31.13 -55.75 12.34
C ALA A 33 -30.16 -56.74 13.00
N SER A 34 -30.19 -58.03 12.61
CA SER A 34 -29.22 -59.03 13.04
C SER A 34 -27.90 -58.93 12.28
N ALA A 35 -27.90 -58.44 11.04
CA ALA A 35 -26.71 -58.44 10.20
C ALA A 35 -25.71 -57.32 10.52
N SER A 36 -26.15 -56.19 11.10
CA SER A 36 -25.29 -55.06 11.44
C SER A 36 -24.39 -55.32 12.65
N ASN A 37 -24.86 -56.09 13.63
CA ASN A 37 -24.11 -56.41 14.85
C ASN A 37 -22.99 -57.44 14.61
N ASP A 38 -23.05 -58.21 13.51
CA ASP A 38 -22.06 -59.24 13.15
C ASP A 38 -20.82 -58.69 12.42
N ILE A 39 -20.83 -57.43 11.99
CA ILE A 39 -19.77 -56.84 11.17
C ILE A 39 -18.79 -56.11 12.07
N ARG A 40 -17.50 -56.48 12.01
CA ARG A 40 -16.49 -55.78 12.79
C ARG A 40 -16.25 -54.37 12.26
N LEU A 41 -15.91 -53.47 13.19
CA LEU A 41 -15.61 -52.07 12.92
C LEU A 41 -14.50 -51.91 11.87
N GLU A 42 -13.50 -52.77 11.89
CA GLU A 42 -12.39 -52.80 10.93
C GLU A 42 -12.88 -53.06 9.49
N ALA A 43 -13.87 -53.94 9.30
CA ALA A 43 -14.44 -54.22 8.00
C ALA A 43 -15.19 -53.02 7.43
N ILE A 44 -15.90 -52.28 8.28
CA ILE A 44 -16.62 -51.06 7.90
C ILE A 44 -15.63 -49.95 7.55
N ASN A 45 -14.60 -49.76 8.38
CA ASN A 45 -13.55 -48.79 8.08
C ASN A 45 -12.86 -49.10 6.75
N GLU A 46 -12.57 -50.37 6.47
CA GLU A 46 -11.96 -50.79 5.20
C GLU A 46 -12.94 -50.60 4.02
N ALA A 47 -14.22 -50.91 4.20
CA ALA A 47 -15.26 -50.66 3.20
C ALA A 47 -15.41 -49.17 2.86
N ILE A 48 -15.40 -48.29 3.89
CA ILE A 48 -15.42 -46.83 3.72
C ILE A 48 -14.17 -46.37 2.98
N LYS A 49 -12.99 -46.81 3.43
CA LYS A 49 -11.71 -46.44 2.81
C LYS A 49 -11.67 -46.81 1.34
N ILE A 50 -12.13 -48.01 0.98
CA ILE A 50 -12.20 -48.51 -0.40
C ILE A 50 -13.27 -47.77 -1.20
N ALA A 51 -14.44 -47.48 -0.62
CA ALA A 51 -15.47 -46.69 -1.30
C ALA A 51 -14.96 -45.28 -1.64
N ILE A 52 -14.25 -44.62 -0.73
CA ILE A 52 -13.67 -43.30 -0.94
C ILE A 52 -12.55 -43.36 -2.00
N SER A 53 -11.63 -44.33 -1.86
CA SER A 53 -10.51 -44.45 -2.81
C SER A 53 -10.98 -44.81 -4.22
N SER A 54 -11.98 -45.68 -4.35
CA SER A 54 -12.52 -46.05 -5.67
C SER A 54 -13.46 -45.00 -6.26
N ALA A 55 -13.85 -43.96 -5.50
CA ALA A 55 -14.68 -42.88 -6.03
C ALA A 55 -13.90 -41.93 -6.95
N SER A 56 -12.56 -41.86 -6.84
CA SER A 56 -11.73 -41.04 -7.75
C SER A 56 -11.60 -41.63 -9.15
N ASP A 57 -11.83 -42.94 -9.30
CA ASP A 57 -11.46 -43.70 -10.50
C ASP A 57 -12.67 -44.00 -11.41
N VAL A 58 -13.81 -43.35 -11.16
CA VAL A 58 -15.09 -43.65 -11.78
C VAL A 58 -15.81 -42.40 -12.24
N SER A 59 -16.87 -42.57 -13.04
CA SER A 59 -17.75 -41.47 -13.43
C SER A 59 -18.39 -40.78 -12.21
N ASN A 60 -18.83 -39.53 -12.36
CA ASN A 60 -19.50 -38.76 -11.31
C ASN A 60 -20.67 -39.53 -10.66
N GLU A 61 -21.50 -40.21 -11.46
CA GLU A 61 -22.59 -41.04 -10.94
C GLU A 61 -22.07 -42.23 -10.11
N GLY A 62 -20.95 -42.83 -10.52
CA GLY A 62 -20.28 -43.89 -9.79
C GLY A 62 -19.65 -43.40 -8.48
N ALA A 63 -19.11 -42.18 -8.46
CA ALA A 63 -18.58 -41.54 -7.28
C ALA A 63 -19.71 -41.25 -6.30
N ASP A 64 -20.80 -40.63 -6.74
CA ASP A 64 -21.99 -40.34 -5.93
C ASP A 64 -22.55 -41.60 -5.25
N LYS A 65 -22.63 -42.72 -5.97
CA LYS A 65 -23.07 -44.00 -5.39
C LYS A 65 -22.15 -44.45 -4.26
N ARG A 66 -20.83 -44.29 -4.40
CA ARG A 66 -19.85 -44.66 -3.36
C ARG A 66 -19.90 -43.69 -2.17
N LEU A 67 -20.09 -42.40 -2.42
CA LEU A 67 -20.28 -41.40 -1.36
C LEU A 67 -21.57 -41.66 -0.56
N LYS A 68 -22.66 -42.03 -1.24
CA LYS A 68 -23.90 -42.48 -0.59
C LYS A 68 -23.65 -43.69 0.33
N ILE A 69 -22.82 -44.65 -0.09
CA ILE A 69 -22.45 -45.80 0.75
C ILE A 69 -21.69 -45.33 1.99
N VAL A 70 -20.73 -44.42 1.87
CA VAL A 70 -19.98 -43.88 3.01
C VAL A 70 -20.94 -43.23 4.02
N VAL A 71 -21.83 -42.35 3.56
CA VAL A 71 -22.85 -41.71 4.42
C VAL A 71 -23.76 -42.74 5.08
N MET A 72 -24.19 -43.77 4.35
CA MET A 72 -25.03 -44.85 4.89
C MET A 72 -24.31 -45.65 5.98
N LEU A 73 -23.04 -45.98 5.78
CA LEU A 73 -22.24 -46.72 6.77
C LEU A 73 -21.99 -45.87 8.03
N CYS A 74 -21.82 -44.55 7.89
CA CYS A 74 -21.76 -43.61 9.01
C CYS A 74 -23.10 -43.46 9.76
N ASN A 75 -24.24 -43.75 9.12
CA ASN A 75 -25.58 -43.66 9.71
C ASN A 75 -26.04 -44.95 10.41
N LEU A 76 -25.20 -45.98 10.49
CA LEU A 76 -25.55 -47.23 11.16
C LEU A 76 -25.81 -46.99 12.65
N LYS A 77 -26.91 -47.56 13.16
CA LYS A 77 -27.22 -47.54 14.59
C LYS A 77 -26.35 -48.58 15.29
N TRP A 78 -25.46 -48.12 16.15
CA TRP A 78 -24.63 -48.97 17.00
C TRP A 78 -25.10 -48.84 18.45
N GLU A 79 -25.10 -49.93 19.19
CA GLU A 79 -25.38 -49.93 20.64
C GLU A 79 -24.34 -49.11 21.43
N ASP A 80 -23.14 -48.94 20.87
CA ASP A 80 -22.05 -48.14 21.43
C ASP A 80 -21.83 -46.86 20.62
N HIS A 81 -22.20 -45.72 21.20
CA HIS A 81 -22.04 -44.39 20.60
C HIS A 81 -20.57 -44.05 20.25
N HIS A 82 -19.59 -44.64 20.95
CA HIS A 82 -18.17 -44.41 20.66
C HIS A 82 -17.74 -45.01 19.32
N ARG A 83 -18.36 -46.13 18.89
CA ARG A 83 -18.07 -46.76 17.59
C ARG A 83 -18.48 -45.86 16.43
N ASN A 84 -19.63 -45.21 16.52
CA ASN A 84 -20.12 -44.33 15.47
C ASN A 84 -19.19 -43.12 15.26
N GLN A 85 -18.74 -42.47 16.34
CA GLN A 85 -17.84 -41.32 16.24
C GLN A 85 -16.49 -41.66 15.59
N HIS A 86 -15.95 -42.85 15.87
CA HIS A 86 -14.69 -43.31 15.28
C HIS A 86 -14.83 -43.56 13.77
N ILE A 87 -15.93 -44.19 13.33
CA ILE A 87 -16.24 -44.41 11.91
C ILE A 87 -16.28 -43.06 11.17
N VAL A 88 -17.03 -42.10 11.69
CA VAL A 88 -17.20 -40.78 11.06
C VAL A 88 -15.88 -40.02 11.00
N ASN A 89 -15.09 -40.02 12.09
CA ASN A 89 -13.77 -39.39 12.11
C ASN A 89 -12.82 -40.01 11.08
N ASN A 90 -12.82 -41.34 10.94
CA ASN A 90 -11.99 -42.02 9.95
C ASN A 90 -12.45 -41.75 8.52
N ALA A 91 -13.76 -41.79 8.26
CA ALA A 91 -14.34 -41.43 6.97
C ALA A 91 -13.96 -40.01 6.58
N PHE A 92 -14.05 -39.08 7.54
CA PHE A 92 -13.71 -37.68 7.36
C PHE A 92 -12.22 -37.48 7.08
N LYS A 93 -11.35 -38.15 7.84
CA LYS A 93 -9.90 -38.14 7.60
C LYS A 93 -9.57 -38.58 6.17
N GLN A 94 -10.16 -39.68 5.73
CA GLN A 94 -9.94 -40.21 4.37
C GLN A 94 -10.48 -39.23 3.31
N ALA A 95 -11.66 -38.64 3.53
CA ALA A 95 -12.21 -37.64 2.61
C ALA A 95 -11.26 -36.45 2.41
N VAL A 96 -10.61 -35.98 3.47
CA VAL A 96 -9.60 -34.92 3.42
C VAL A 96 -8.33 -35.40 2.69
N GLU A 97 -7.82 -36.59 3.01
CA GLU A 97 -6.60 -37.15 2.39
C GLU A 97 -6.75 -37.38 0.88
N THR A 98 -7.94 -37.78 0.44
CA THR A 98 -8.29 -37.94 -0.99
C THR A 98 -8.75 -36.65 -1.67
N ASN A 99 -8.74 -35.52 -0.96
CA ASN A 99 -9.18 -34.22 -1.48
C ASN A 99 -10.64 -34.24 -1.99
N ASN A 100 -11.48 -35.11 -1.41
CA ASN A 100 -12.90 -35.22 -1.75
C ASN A 100 -13.72 -34.18 -0.96
N ARG A 101 -13.73 -32.96 -1.50
CA ARG A 101 -14.33 -31.78 -0.86
C ARG A 101 -15.83 -31.91 -0.62
N GLU A 102 -16.55 -32.53 -1.54
CA GLU A 102 -17.99 -32.75 -1.42
C GLU A 102 -18.30 -33.70 -0.26
N LEU A 103 -17.53 -34.79 -0.13
CA LEU A 103 -17.68 -35.72 0.98
C LEU A 103 -17.32 -35.07 2.33
N VAL A 104 -16.28 -34.22 2.38
CA VAL A 104 -15.93 -33.47 3.61
C VAL A 104 -17.13 -32.64 4.09
N ILE A 105 -17.77 -31.90 3.17
CA ILE A 105 -18.95 -31.08 3.48
C ILE A 105 -20.15 -31.96 3.86
N ALA A 106 -20.39 -33.06 3.14
CA ALA A 106 -21.47 -33.99 3.44
C ALA A 106 -21.33 -34.62 4.84
N LEU A 107 -20.11 -34.99 5.24
CA LEU A 107 -19.83 -35.54 6.57
C LEU A 107 -20.03 -34.50 7.67
N CYS A 108 -19.66 -33.23 7.44
CA CYS A 108 -19.99 -32.15 8.39
C CYS A 108 -21.49 -31.95 8.58
N ASN A 109 -22.31 -32.26 7.57
CA ASN A 109 -23.76 -32.09 7.56
C ASN A 109 -24.54 -33.29 8.12
N LEU A 110 -23.88 -34.32 8.66
CA LEU A 110 -24.58 -35.46 9.27
C LEU A 110 -25.48 -34.99 10.43
N VAL A 111 -26.64 -35.63 10.55
CA VAL A 111 -27.65 -35.38 11.59
C VAL A 111 -27.95 -36.70 12.30
N ALA A 112 -28.44 -36.63 13.54
CA ALA A 112 -28.78 -37.80 14.36
C ALA A 112 -29.64 -38.83 13.57
N PRO A 113 -29.37 -40.14 13.72
CA PRO A 113 -28.55 -40.77 14.78
C PRO A 113 -27.04 -40.79 14.49
N ALA A 114 -26.58 -40.33 13.32
CA ALA A 114 -25.15 -40.21 13.07
C ALA A 114 -24.53 -39.04 13.83
N SER A 115 -23.31 -39.26 14.30
CA SER A 115 -22.49 -38.20 14.84
C SER A 115 -21.82 -37.44 13.70
N GLN A 116 -21.62 -36.15 13.88
CA GLN A 116 -20.75 -35.37 13.01
C GLN A 116 -19.27 -35.66 13.33
N PRO A 117 -18.33 -35.31 12.43
CA PRO A 117 -16.92 -35.32 12.75
C PRO A 117 -16.64 -34.52 14.02
N SER A 118 -15.68 -34.98 14.82
CA SER A 118 -15.28 -34.27 16.03
C SER A 118 -14.71 -32.89 15.70
N GLN A 119 -14.85 -31.93 16.63
CA GLN A 119 -14.35 -30.58 16.45
C GLN A 119 -12.85 -30.54 16.11
N LYS A 120 -12.07 -31.42 16.75
CA LYS A 120 -10.63 -31.57 16.50
C LYS A 120 -10.36 -31.93 15.03
N MET A 121 -11.11 -32.87 14.47
CA MET A 121 -10.94 -33.29 13.07
C MET A 121 -11.29 -32.18 12.09
N VAL A 122 -12.39 -31.47 12.31
CA VAL A 122 -12.79 -30.33 11.46
C VAL A 122 -11.74 -29.22 11.49
N ASN A 123 -11.23 -28.91 12.68
CA ASN A 123 -10.18 -27.92 12.88
C ASN A 123 -8.86 -28.32 12.18
N GLU A 124 -8.39 -29.56 12.34
CA GLU A 124 -7.17 -30.06 11.71
C GLU A 124 -7.29 -30.12 10.17
N ALA A 125 -8.44 -30.51 9.65
CA ALA A 125 -8.68 -30.56 8.21
C ALA A 125 -8.61 -29.17 7.58
N LEU A 126 -9.24 -28.18 8.21
CA LEU A 126 -9.22 -26.82 7.71
C LEU A 126 -7.81 -26.22 7.75
N LEU A 127 -7.02 -26.48 8.79
CA LEU A 127 -5.61 -26.05 8.85
C LEU A 127 -4.78 -26.65 7.71
N ARG A 128 -4.91 -27.95 7.42
CA ARG A 128 -4.21 -28.60 6.31
C ARG A 128 -4.57 -28.00 4.96
N GLU A 129 -5.85 -27.68 4.75
CA GLU A 129 -6.31 -27.06 3.51
C GLU A 129 -5.85 -25.61 3.39
N ALA A 130 -5.74 -24.87 4.50
CA ALA A 130 -5.10 -23.56 4.53
C ALA A 130 -3.62 -23.64 4.16
N GLU A 131 -2.85 -24.59 4.70
CA GLU A 131 -1.44 -24.79 4.32
C GLU A 131 -1.28 -25.09 2.82
N LYS A 132 -2.17 -25.92 2.26
CA LYS A 132 -2.22 -26.20 0.82
C LYS A 132 -2.61 -24.95 0.02
N ALA A 133 -3.58 -24.17 0.49
CA ALA A 133 -4.02 -22.94 -0.14
C ALA A 133 -2.90 -21.89 -0.17
N ILE A 134 -2.07 -21.79 0.87
CA ILE A 134 -0.91 -20.89 0.90
C ILE A 134 0.07 -21.24 -0.24
N LYS A 135 0.39 -22.53 -0.41
CA LYS A 135 1.33 -23.02 -1.43
C LYS A 135 0.79 -22.90 -2.86
N THR A 136 -0.50 -23.16 -3.04
CA THR A 136 -1.16 -23.23 -4.37
C THR A 136 -1.88 -21.94 -4.76
N ASN A 137 -2.01 -21.02 -3.82
CA ASN A 137 -2.84 -19.82 -3.89
C ASN A 137 -4.32 -20.10 -4.26
N ASN A 138 -4.83 -21.27 -3.89
CA ASN A 138 -6.20 -21.70 -4.15
C ASN A 138 -7.01 -21.77 -2.84
N TRP A 139 -7.66 -20.65 -2.52
CA TRP A 139 -8.42 -20.47 -1.28
C TRP A 139 -9.89 -20.89 -1.36
N LYS A 140 -10.38 -21.33 -2.53
CA LYS A 140 -11.81 -21.59 -2.75
C LYS A 140 -12.41 -22.56 -1.73
N PHE A 141 -11.71 -23.66 -1.45
CA PHE A 141 -12.20 -24.65 -0.50
C PHE A 141 -12.13 -24.14 0.94
N VAL A 142 -11.05 -23.45 1.31
CA VAL A 142 -10.91 -22.84 2.65
C VAL A 142 -12.06 -21.87 2.92
N ILE A 143 -12.37 -21.00 1.96
CA ILE A 143 -13.49 -20.04 2.07
C ILE A 143 -14.82 -20.79 2.23
N ALA A 144 -15.09 -21.77 1.37
CA ALA A 144 -16.31 -22.56 1.44
C ALA A 144 -16.45 -23.31 2.78
N PHE A 145 -15.34 -23.81 3.32
CA PHE A 145 -15.32 -24.57 4.56
C PHE A 145 -15.47 -23.66 5.79
N CYS A 146 -14.92 -22.44 5.77
CA CYS A 146 -15.21 -21.43 6.79
C CYS A 146 -16.67 -20.95 6.77
N ASN A 147 -17.33 -20.97 5.60
CA ASN A 147 -18.71 -20.51 5.43
C ASN A 147 -19.77 -21.60 5.72
N LEU A 148 -19.39 -22.72 6.34
CA LEU A 148 -20.34 -23.73 6.78
C LEU A 148 -21.33 -23.14 7.79
N THR A 149 -22.61 -23.46 7.64
CA THR A 149 -23.70 -23.00 8.51
C THR A 149 -24.31 -24.16 9.30
N ALA A 150 -24.90 -23.86 10.45
CA ALA A 150 -25.66 -24.87 11.20
C ALA A 150 -26.78 -25.47 10.31
N PRO A 151 -27.05 -26.79 10.39
CA PRO A 151 -26.62 -27.72 11.43
C PRO A 151 -25.21 -28.32 11.23
N ALA A 152 -24.48 -27.96 10.18
CA ALA A 152 -23.16 -28.52 9.91
C ALA A 152 -22.17 -28.31 11.07
N ARG A 153 -21.23 -29.25 11.26
CA ARG A 153 -20.08 -29.03 12.16
C ARG A 153 -19.18 -27.95 11.60
N GLN A 154 -19.20 -26.78 12.23
CA GLN A 154 -18.40 -25.63 11.83
C GLN A 154 -17.00 -25.66 12.46
N PRO A 155 -15.99 -25.07 11.81
CA PRO A 155 -14.70 -24.82 12.44
C PRO A 155 -14.84 -23.91 13.66
N SER A 156 -13.97 -24.08 14.65
CA SER A 156 -13.98 -23.19 15.82
C SER A 156 -13.43 -21.81 15.47
N GLN A 157 -13.91 -20.75 16.14
CA GLN A 157 -13.46 -19.36 15.95
C GLN A 157 -11.93 -19.22 16.00
N LYS A 158 -11.27 -19.87 16.97
CA LYS A 158 -9.81 -19.89 17.10
C LYS A 158 -9.09 -20.27 15.79
N ILE A 159 -9.61 -21.26 15.07
CA ILE A 159 -9.02 -21.73 13.82
C ILE A 159 -9.33 -20.77 12.68
N ILE A 160 -10.54 -20.22 12.63
CA ILE A 160 -10.90 -19.20 11.65
C ILE A 160 -9.97 -17.98 11.78
N ASN A 161 -9.68 -17.54 13.00
CA ASN A 161 -8.71 -16.48 13.26
C ASN A 161 -7.31 -16.82 12.75
N THR A 162 -6.81 -18.03 13.08
CA THR A 162 -5.49 -18.50 12.63
C THR A 162 -5.38 -18.50 11.10
N ILE A 163 -6.46 -18.85 10.40
CA ILE A 163 -6.48 -18.88 8.93
C ILE A 163 -6.57 -17.48 8.36
N LEU A 164 -7.36 -16.58 8.96
CA LEU A 164 -7.41 -15.19 8.56
C LEU A 164 -6.02 -14.55 8.66
N ASP A 165 -5.30 -14.78 9.76
CA ASP A 165 -3.92 -14.34 9.94
C ASP A 165 -2.96 -14.92 8.91
N ALA A 166 -3.10 -16.21 8.59
CA ALA A 166 -2.26 -16.86 7.59
C ALA A 166 -2.54 -16.34 6.17
N ALA A 167 -3.82 -16.11 5.83
CA ALA A 167 -4.22 -15.52 4.56
C ALA A 167 -3.72 -14.08 4.42
N LEU A 168 -3.79 -13.30 5.50
CA LEU A 168 -3.29 -11.93 5.57
C LEU A 168 -1.78 -11.89 5.33
N SER A 169 -1.03 -12.67 6.11
CA SER A 169 0.43 -12.79 5.98
C SER A 169 0.86 -13.21 4.57
N ASN A 170 0.11 -14.12 3.94
CA ASN A 170 0.38 -14.59 2.59
C ASN A 170 0.10 -13.48 1.54
N ALA A 171 -1.00 -12.73 1.71
CA ALA A 171 -1.35 -11.63 0.81
C ALA A 171 -0.29 -10.52 0.84
N GLU A 172 0.17 -10.14 2.03
CA GLU A 172 1.27 -9.18 2.24
C GLU A 172 2.59 -9.67 1.64
N SER A 173 2.92 -10.96 1.80
CA SER A 173 4.12 -11.55 1.19
C SER A 173 4.11 -11.41 -0.34
N TYR A 174 2.98 -11.66 -0.99
CA TYR A 174 2.86 -11.45 -2.44
C TYR A 174 2.94 -9.98 -2.85
N GLU A 175 2.38 -9.05 -2.06
CA GLU A 175 2.54 -7.61 -2.31
C GLU A 175 4.02 -7.17 -2.25
N ASN A 176 4.77 -7.71 -1.30
CA ASN A 176 6.19 -7.39 -1.13
C ASN A 176 7.05 -7.94 -2.27
N LYS A 177 6.66 -9.10 -2.84
CA LYS A 177 7.31 -9.69 -4.02
C LYS A 177 6.85 -9.08 -5.35
N GLY A 178 5.88 -8.17 -5.35
CA GLY A 178 5.30 -7.60 -6.57
C GLY A 178 4.44 -8.58 -7.38
N ALA A 179 4.01 -9.70 -6.79
CA ALA A 179 3.19 -10.70 -7.45
C ALA A 179 1.70 -10.33 -7.39
N ILE A 180 1.31 -9.25 -8.11
CA ILE A 180 -0.01 -8.61 -8.02
C ILE A 180 -1.17 -9.60 -8.20
N GLN A 181 -1.11 -10.46 -9.22
CA GLN A 181 -2.19 -11.44 -9.48
C GLN A 181 -2.35 -12.43 -8.31
N SER A 182 -1.24 -12.90 -7.76
CA SER A 182 -1.26 -13.81 -6.62
C SER A 182 -1.76 -13.13 -5.36
N SER A 183 -1.30 -11.89 -5.12
CA SER A 183 -1.74 -11.10 -3.98
C SER A 183 -3.24 -10.80 -4.03
N SER A 184 -3.78 -10.41 -5.19
CA SER A 184 -5.22 -10.18 -5.34
C SER A 184 -6.05 -11.40 -4.96
N LYS A 185 -5.66 -12.61 -5.38
CA LYS A 185 -6.37 -13.85 -4.98
C LYS A 185 -6.33 -14.08 -3.46
N ALA A 186 -5.20 -13.80 -2.82
CA ALA A 186 -5.06 -13.93 -1.37
C ALA A 186 -5.89 -12.86 -0.63
N TRP A 187 -5.91 -11.62 -1.12
CA TRP A 187 -6.74 -10.53 -0.58
C TRP A 187 -8.24 -10.79 -0.73
N GLU A 188 -8.68 -11.42 -1.82
CA GLU A 188 -10.07 -11.90 -1.94
C GLU A 188 -10.42 -12.94 -0.88
N ALA A 189 -9.48 -13.84 -0.55
CA ALA A 189 -9.66 -14.81 0.53
C ALA A 189 -9.75 -14.12 1.90
N VAL A 190 -8.86 -13.14 2.16
CA VAL A 190 -8.90 -12.30 3.38
C VAL A 190 -10.26 -11.61 3.49
N LYS A 191 -10.73 -10.98 2.41
CA LYS A 191 -12.04 -10.30 2.38
C LYS A 191 -13.18 -11.26 2.69
N ALA A 192 -13.20 -12.42 2.03
CA ALA A 192 -14.25 -13.42 2.21
C ALA A 192 -14.31 -13.96 3.64
N ILE A 193 -13.15 -14.27 4.24
CA ILE A 193 -13.06 -14.82 5.61
C ILE A 193 -13.36 -13.73 6.66
N ALA A 194 -12.81 -12.52 6.50
CA ALA A 194 -13.05 -11.41 7.43
C ALA A 194 -14.52 -10.96 7.44
N SER A 195 -15.24 -11.15 6.33
CA SER A 195 -16.62 -10.71 6.14
C SER A 195 -17.67 -11.79 6.42
N LEU A 196 -17.28 -12.94 6.96
CA LEU A 196 -18.23 -14.00 7.34
C LEU A 196 -19.33 -13.45 8.27
N GLN A 197 -20.55 -13.94 8.09
CA GLN A 197 -21.72 -13.52 8.85
C GLN A 197 -22.40 -14.73 9.52
N PRO A 198 -23.10 -14.53 10.65
CA PRO A 198 -23.97 -15.55 11.21
C PRO A 198 -24.97 -16.03 10.13
N PRO A 199 -25.32 -17.34 10.09
CA PRO A 199 -25.09 -18.36 11.12
C PRO A 199 -23.74 -19.10 11.05
N ALA A 200 -22.80 -18.67 10.21
CA ALA A 200 -21.42 -19.17 10.24
C ALA A 200 -20.67 -18.61 11.46
N ILE A 201 -19.67 -19.33 11.97
CA ILE A 201 -18.74 -18.81 12.98
C ILE A 201 -17.93 -17.69 12.34
N VAL A 202 -18.00 -16.50 12.96
CA VAL A 202 -17.29 -15.31 12.51
C VAL A 202 -15.92 -15.18 13.20
N PRO A 203 -14.90 -14.62 12.53
CA PRO A 203 -13.64 -14.29 13.17
C PRO A 203 -13.80 -13.25 14.29
N ASP A 204 -12.77 -13.06 15.09
CA ASP A 204 -12.70 -11.97 16.05
C ASP A 204 -12.84 -10.61 15.36
N LYS A 205 -13.74 -9.77 15.89
CA LYS A 205 -14.05 -8.46 15.28
C LYS A 205 -12.81 -7.59 15.06
N ASN A 206 -11.94 -7.48 16.06
CA ASN A 206 -10.71 -6.68 15.95
C ASN A 206 -9.78 -7.20 14.84
N LEU A 207 -9.76 -8.51 14.64
CA LEU A 207 -8.96 -9.16 13.60
C LEU A 207 -9.54 -8.88 12.21
N SER A 208 -10.85 -9.07 12.04
CA SER A 208 -11.56 -8.72 10.80
C SER A 208 -11.40 -7.24 10.46
N ASP A 209 -11.59 -6.34 11.43
CA ASP A 209 -11.46 -4.89 11.23
C ASP A 209 -10.02 -4.51 10.86
N ASN A 210 -9.01 -5.18 11.44
CA ASN A 210 -7.62 -4.98 11.02
C ASN A 210 -7.37 -5.47 9.59
N ALA A 211 -7.80 -6.68 9.26
CA ALA A 211 -7.62 -7.27 7.93
C ALA A 211 -8.29 -6.44 6.83
N LEU A 212 -9.50 -5.95 7.06
CA LEU A 212 -10.22 -5.07 6.12
C LEU A 212 -9.57 -3.69 6.02
N ARG A 213 -9.06 -3.11 7.12
CA ARG A 213 -8.28 -1.86 7.07
C ARG A 213 -6.98 -2.00 6.28
N GLN A 214 -6.31 -3.14 6.35
CA GLN A 214 -5.11 -3.40 5.54
C GLN A 214 -5.47 -3.57 4.06
N LEU A 215 -6.52 -4.34 3.76
CA LEU A 215 -7.04 -4.49 2.40
C LEU A 215 -7.37 -3.14 1.76
N ALA A 216 -8.01 -2.24 2.51
CA ALA A 216 -8.35 -0.90 2.03
C ALA A 216 -7.13 -0.04 1.62
N LYS A 217 -5.93 -0.35 2.14
CA LYS A 217 -4.67 0.35 1.78
C LYS A 217 -4.01 -0.22 0.53
N VAL A 218 -4.36 -1.44 0.11
CA VAL A 218 -3.72 -2.15 -1.01
C VAL A 218 -3.74 -1.36 -2.32
N PRO A 219 -4.87 -0.73 -2.74
CA PRO A 219 -4.90 0.03 -3.99
C PRO A 219 -3.90 1.20 -3.98
N GLN A 220 -3.86 1.96 -2.89
CA GLN A 220 -2.89 3.04 -2.67
C GLN A 220 -1.44 2.53 -2.70
N VAL A 221 -1.13 1.45 -1.99
CA VAL A 221 0.22 0.86 -1.95
C VAL A 221 0.67 0.43 -3.35
N ARG A 222 -0.24 -0.13 -4.15
CA ARG A 222 0.04 -0.53 -5.53
C ARG A 222 0.26 0.68 -6.44
N ALA A 223 -0.56 1.71 -6.32
CA ALA A 223 -0.37 2.98 -7.04
C ALA A 223 1.00 3.61 -6.74
N ASP A 224 1.34 3.71 -5.45
CA ASP A 224 2.62 4.25 -4.98
C ASP A 224 3.81 3.45 -5.54
N LYS A 225 3.79 2.12 -5.38
CA LYS A 225 4.85 1.24 -5.89
C LYS A 225 4.98 1.33 -7.40
N LYS A 226 3.86 1.36 -8.14
CA LYS A 226 3.85 1.45 -9.60
C LYS A 226 4.51 2.75 -10.07
N LEU A 227 4.11 3.88 -9.49
CA LEU A 227 4.67 5.19 -9.83
C LEU A 227 6.17 5.28 -9.49
N ILE A 228 6.56 4.84 -8.29
CA ILE A 228 7.97 4.82 -7.87
C ILE A 228 8.81 3.94 -8.80
N ASN A 229 8.29 2.78 -9.22
CA ASN A 229 9.01 1.89 -10.12
C ASN A 229 9.19 2.51 -11.52
N PHE A 230 8.19 3.20 -12.06
CA PHE A 230 8.37 3.95 -13.31
C PHE A 230 9.50 4.98 -13.18
N ALA A 231 9.53 5.75 -12.09
CA ALA A 231 10.58 6.74 -11.84
C ALA A 231 11.97 6.09 -11.69
N LYS A 232 12.09 5.00 -10.92
CA LYS A 232 13.36 4.28 -10.73
C LYS A 232 13.93 3.70 -12.02
N ASN A 233 13.07 3.33 -12.95
CA ASN A 233 13.45 2.77 -14.24
C ASN A 233 13.65 3.84 -15.32
N GLY A 234 13.58 5.14 -14.97
CA GLY A 234 13.69 6.23 -15.94
C GLY A 234 12.51 6.33 -16.91
N GLU A 235 11.38 5.69 -16.61
CA GLU A 235 10.19 5.65 -17.48
C GLU A 235 9.33 6.91 -17.31
N TRP A 236 9.92 8.08 -17.46
CA TRP A 236 9.30 9.38 -17.14
C TRP A 236 8.04 9.68 -17.94
N VAL A 237 7.95 9.21 -19.18
CA VAL A 237 6.71 9.30 -19.98
C VAL A 237 5.57 8.54 -19.30
N LYS A 238 5.83 7.37 -18.70
CA LYS A 238 4.82 6.62 -17.95
C LYS A 238 4.45 7.31 -16.64
N VAL A 239 5.42 7.97 -15.99
CA VAL A 239 5.16 8.80 -14.78
C VAL A 239 4.20 9.94 -15.12
N LEU A 240 4.46 10.71 -16.19
CA LEU A 240 3.59 11.82 -16.60
C LEU A 240 2.22 11.33 -17.07
N ASN A 241 2.19 10.27 -17.90
CA ASN A 241 0.94 9.67 -18.38
C ASN A 241 0.05 9.15 -17.25
N TYR A 242 0.63 8.76 -16.10
CA TYR A 242 -0.14 8.36 -14.92
C TYR A 242 -1.12 9.46 -14.49
N PHE A 243 -0.68 10.73 -14.51
CA PHE A 243 -1.48 11.88 -14.10
C PHE A 243 -2.43 12.35 -15.20
N ILE A 244 -1.99 12.36 -16.46
CA ILE A 244 -2.81 12.81 -17.59
C ILE A 244 -4.02 11.89 -17.80
N GLN A 245 -3.78 10.58 -17.76
CA GLN A 245 -4.81 9.59 -18.08
C GLN A 245 -5.70 9.22 -16.88
N GLN A 246 -5.47 9.85 -15.71
CA GLN A 246 -6.11 9.51 -14.43
C GLN A 246 -6.14 7.99 -14.17
N GLN A 247 -5.03 7.30 -14.46
CA GLN A 247 -4.98 5.85 -14.32
C GLN A 247 -4.87 5.43 -12.86
N GLY A 248 -5.98 4.96 -12.29
CA GLY A 248 -6.01 4.29 -10.99
C GLY A 248 -6.02 5.25 -9.79
N ASP A 249 -5.66 4.72 -8.62
CA ASP A 249 -5.68 5.49 -7.38
C ASP A 249 -4.63 6.61 -7.38
N LYS A 250 -4.97 7.74 -6.77
CA LYS A 250 -4.07 8.87 -6.66
C LYS A 250 -2.85 8.48 -5.80
N PRO A 251 -1.61 8.72 -6.25
CA PRO A 251 -0.42 8.39 -5.47
C PRO A 251 -0.37 9.20 -4.17
N SER A 252 0.23 8.62 -3.13
CA SER A 252 0.41 9.28 -1.85
C SER A 252 1.45 10.40 -1.96
N HIS A 253 1.37 11.34 -1.02
CA HIS A 253 2.35 12.43 -0.91
C HIS A 253 3.79 11.89 -0.78
N THR A 254 3.97 10.82 0.01
CA THR A 254 5.25 10.11 0.15
C THR A 254 5.75 9.54 -1.18
N ALA A 255 4.88 8.93 -1.98
CA ALA A 255 5.25 8.43 -3.30
C ALA A 255 5.66 9.57 -4.24
N MET A 256 4.94 10.70 -4.19
CA MET A 256 5.29 11.90 -4.95
C MET A 256 6.66 12.46 -4.58
N ASN A 257 6.96 12.59 -3.28
CA ASN A 257 8.27 13.02 -2.80
C ASN A 257 9.41 12.11 -3.33
N ASN A 258 9.18 10.79 -3.35
CA ASN A 258 10.16 9.83 -3.88
C ASN A 258 10.38 9.99 -5.39
N VAL A 259 9.31 10.23 -6.14
CA VAL A 259 9.38 10.42 -7.60
C VAL A 259 10.08 11.74 -7.92
N LEU A 260 9.75 12.83 -7.22
CA LEU A 260 10.44 14.12 -7.36
C LEU A 260 11.94 13.99 -7.05
N THR A 261 12.29 13.27 -5.98
CA THR A 261 13.69 12.99 -5.62
C THR A 261 14.40 12.19 -6.72
N SER A 262 13.71 11.21 -7.31
CA SER A 262 14.24 10.39 -8.39
C SER A 262 14.50 11.24 -9.64
N ALA A 263 13.58 12.13 -10.01
CA ALA A 263 13.73 13.01 -11.18
C ALA A 263 14.93 13.96 -11.05
N VAL A 264 15.14 14.53 -9.86
CA VAL A 264 16.30 15.40 -9.59
C VAL A 264 17.62 14.62 -9.58
N SER A 265 17.59 13.36 -9.13
CA SER A 265 18.78 12.51 -9.01
C SER A 265 19.15 11.78 -10.31
N ASP A 266 18.24 11.73 -11.28
CA ASP A 266 18.43 11.05 -12.56
C ASP A 266 19.66 11.59 -13.33
N PRO A 267 20.52 10.71 -13.90
CA PRO A 267 21.68 11.12 -14.70
C PRO A 267 21.32 11.93 -15.95
N ASP A 268 20.18 11.64 -16.57
CA ASP A 268 19.68 12.31 -17.77
C ASP A 268 18.99 13.64 -17.45
N ASN A 269 19.06 14.10 -16.20
CA ASN A 269 18.75 15.47 -15.82
C ASN A 269 17.30 15.85 -16.16
N GLN A 270 16.34 15.17 -15.52
CA GLN A 270 14.90 15.21 -15.80
C GLN A 270 14.22 16.46 -15.22
N TRP A 271 14.77 17.63 -15.51
CA TRP A 271 14.36 18.90 -14.92
C TRP A 271 12.98 19.36 -15.37
N GLU A 272 12.63 19.18 -16.65
CA GLU A 272 11.30 19.52 -17.14
C GLU A 272 10.23 18.62 -16.52
N VAL A 273 10.54 17.32 -16.38
CA VAL A 273 9.67 16.35 -15.68
C VAL A 273 9.51 16.75 -14.22
N PHE A 274 10.62 17.09 -13.54
CA PHE A 274 10.58 17.57 -12.16
C PHE A 274 9.68 18.81 -12.02
N LYS A 275 9.86 19.82 -12.89
CA LYS A 275 9.07 21.06 -12.87
C LYS A 275 7.57 20.74 -13.05
N ALA A 276 7.23 19.93 -14.06
CA ALA A 276 5.86 19.51 -14.31
C ALA A 276 5.25 18.76 -13.10
N LEU A 277 5.98 17.82 -12.52
CA LEU A 277 5.52 17.07 -11.35
C LEU A 277 5.37 17.95 -10.11
N CYS A 278 6.29 18.90 -9.90
CA CYS A 278 6.24 19.84 -8.78
C CYS A 278 5.02 20.76 -8.88
N SER A 279 4.64 21.18 -10.09
CA SER A 279 3.42 21.95 -10.35
C SER A 279 2.14 21.15 -10.07
N LEU A 280 2.16 19.83 -10.28
CA LEU A 280 1.04 18.95 -9.93
C LEU A 280 0.99 18.64 -8.42
N HIS A 281 2.15 18.49 -7.80
CA HIS A 281 2.28 18.12 -6.40
C HIS A 281 3.57 18.64 -5.80
N GLN A 282 3.46 19.68 -4.97
CA GLN A 282 4.63 20.24 -4.29
C GLN A 282 5.20 19.25 -3.25
N PRO A 283 6.53 19.12 -3.16
CA PRO A 283 7.17 18.32 -2.12
C PRO A 283 6.90 18.92 -0.74
N ASP A 284 6.93 18.11 0.32
CA ASP A 284 6.89 18.64 1.69
C ASP A 284 8.16 19.45 2.01
N SER A 285 8.12 20.30 3.03
CA SER A 285 9.24 21.19 3.37
C SER A 285 10.56 20.46 3.59
N LYS A 286 10.52 19.26 4.18
CA LYS A 286 11.71 18.41 4.38
C LYS A 286 12.28 17.93 3.04
N THR A 287 11.43 17.41 2.18
CA THR A 287 11.80 16.91 0.85
C THR A 287 12.28 18.07 -0.03
N ALA A 288 11.58 19.21 -0.03
CA ALA A 288 11.97 20.43 -0.72
C ALA A 288 13.37 20.89 -0.30
N GLY A 289 13.66 20.88 1.01
CA GLY A 289 14.98 21.24 1.54
C GLY A 289 16.11 20.28 1.16
N ASN A 290 15.83 18.99 1.05
CA ASN A 290 16.79 18.01 0.53
C ASN A 290 17.03 18.21 -0.98
N LEU A 291 15.94 18.39 -1.74
CA LEU A 291 16.01 18.67 -3.17
C LEU A 291 16.80 19.96 -3.45
N LEU A 292 16.59 21.01 -2.64
CA LEU A 292 17.27 22.30 -2.75
C LEU A 292 18.80 22.15 -2.71
N GLN A 293 19.31 21.32 -1.81
CA GLN A 293 20.74 21.04 -1.71
C GLN A 293 21.27 20.32 -2.97
N ILE A 294 20.53 19.34 -3.48
CA ILE A 294 20.94 18.59 -4.69
C ILE A 294 20.97 19.53 -5.90
N VAL A 295 19.93 20.35 -6.11
CA VAL A 295 19.84 21.24 -7.28
C VAL A 295 20.82 22.39 -7.21
N ALA A 296 21.14 22.88 -6.01
CA ALA A 296 22.20 23.85 -5.78
C ALA A 296 23.57 23.28 -6.17
N GLY A 297 23.85 22.03 -5.81
CA GLY A 297 25.08 21.33 -6.20
C GLY A 297 25.15 20.92 -7.67
N LYS A 298 24.03 20.96 -8.39
CA LYS A 298 23.96 20.72 -9.85
C LYS A 298 23.87 21.99 -10.70
N GLY A 299 23.94 23.17 -10.09
CA GLY A 299 23.97 24.44 -10.84
C GLY A 299 22.64 24.83 -11.49
N ARG A 300 21.49 24.36 -10.98
CA ARG A 300 20.17 24.63 -11.60
C ARG A 300 19.43 25.78 -10.92
N LEU A 301 19.79 27.02 -11.28
CA LEU A 301 19.22 28.24 -10.68
C LEU A 301 17.68 28.29 -10.76
N GLU A 302 17.09 27.99 -11.92
CA GLU A 302 15.62 28.02 -12.08
C GLU A 302 14.89 27.08 -11.10
N VAL A 303 15.47 25.91 -10.83
CA VAL A 303 14.88 24.92 -9.93
C VAL A 303 15.10 25.32 -8.46
N VAL A 304 16.25 25.93 -8.15
CA VAL A 304 16.49 26.58 -6.85
C VAL A 304 15.43 27.65 -6.59
N GLN A 305 15.22 28.54 -7.56
CA GLN A 305 14.21 29.59 -7.47
C GLN A 305 12.81 29.02 -7.26
N MET A 306 12.43 27.98 -8.00
CA MET A 306 11.16 27.29 -7.84
C MET A 306 10.97 26.72 -6.42
N LEU A 307 11.97 26.02 -5.89
CA LEU A 307 11.91 25.40 -4.57
C LEU A 307 11.83 26.43 -3.43
N CYS A 308 12.48 27.59 -3.57
CA CYS A 308 12.37 28.70 -2.61
C CYS A 308 11.04 29.46 -2.70
N ASN A 309 10.26 29.23 -3.76
CA ASN A 309 8.97 29.87 -4.04
C ASN A 309 7.78 28.90 -3.95
N LEU A 310 7.93 27.78 -3.25
CA LEU A 310 6.82 26.88 -2.91
C LEU A 310 5.84 27.54 -1.92
N ASP A 311 4.68 26.92 -1.72
CA ASP A 311 3.69 27.37 -0.74
C ASP A 311 4.30 27.44 0.68
N ASP A 312 3.76 28.30 1.55
CA ASP A 312 4.27 28.51 2.92
C ASP A 312 4.46 27.21 3.73
N LYS A 313 3.64 26.17 3.49
CA LYS A 313 3.74 24.86 4.16
C LYS A 313 4.82 23.92 3.57
N ASN A 314 5.27 24.22 2.36
CA ASN A 314 6.15 23.40 1.52
C ASN A 314 7.53 24.05 1.32
N VAL A 315 7.66 25.36 1.55
CA VAL A 315 8.93 26.08 1.39
C VAL A 315 10.02 25.52 2.33
N PRO A 316 11.26 25.36 1.85
CA PRO A 316 12.39 25.00 2.70
C PRO A 316 12.66 26.07 3.75
N ASN A 317 12.91 25.66 4.99
CA ASN A 317 13.30 26.59 6.05
C ASN A 317 14.76 27.06 5.92
N ILE A 318 15.13 28.04 6.76
CA ILE A 318 16.42 28.73 6.69
C ILE A 318 17.62 27.78 6.88
N TYR A 319 17.43 26.68 7.63
CA TYR A 319 18.46 25.67 7.80
C TYR A 319 18.80 24.99 6.46
N TYR A 320 17.78 24.61 5.68
CA TYR A 320 17.99 24.02 4.36
C TYR A 320 18.58 25.01 3.36
N VAL A 321 18.14 26.27 3.38
CA VAL A 321 18.71 27.33 2.54
C VAL A 321 20.20 27.52 2.84
N LYS A 322 20.58 27.56 4.12
CA LYS A 322 21.98 27.68 4.55
C LYS A 322 22.84 26.51 4.06
N ASN A 323 22.33 25.29 4.15
CA ASN A 323 23.04 24.11 3.65
C ASN A 323 23.20 24.16 2.13
N ALA A 324 22.13 24.49 1.40
CA ALA A 324 22.18 24.64 -0.05
C ALA A 324 23.15 25.74 -0.49
N LEU A 325 23.23 26.85 0.25
CA LEU A 325 24.20 27.92 0.02
C LEU A 325 25.63 27.40 0.14
N GLN A 326 25.93 26.61 1.18
CA GLN A 326 27.26 26.02 1.34
C GLN A 326 27.59 25.05 0.21
N VAL A 327 26.63 24.23 -0.22
CA VAL A 327 26.79 23.31 -1.35
C VAL A 327 27.08 24.09 -2.64
N ALA A 328 26.32 25.15 -2.94
CA ALA A 328 26.54 26.00 -4.12
C ALA A 328 27.93 26.67 -4.11
N LYS A 329 28.39 27.16 -2.94
CA LYS A 329 29.73 27.72 -2.77
C LYS A 329 30.81 26.70 -3.09
N ASN A 330 30.70 25.51 -2.51
CA ASN A 330 31.67 24.43 -2.72
C ASN A 330 31.69 23.95 -4.17
N ALA A 331 30.55 23.97 -4.85
CA ALA A 331 30.42 23.57 -6.25
C ALA A 331 30.77 24.70 -7.25
N GLY A 332 31.02 25.93 -6.78
CA GLY A 332 31.41 27.05 -7.64
C GLY A 332 30.28 27.65 -8.47
N TYR A 333 29.05 27.69 -7.96
CA TYR A 333 27.91 28.33 -8.63
C TYR A 333 27.58 29.69 -8.01
N PRO A 334 28.17 30.80 -8.50
CA PRO A 334 28.06 32.11 -7.88
C PRO A 334 26.66 32.73 -8.00
N GLU A 335 25.92 32.49 -9.07
CA GLU A 335 24.54 32.98 -9.24
C GLU A 335 23.60 32.38 -8.19
N ILE A 336 23.72 31.06 -7.96
CA ILE A 336 22.96 30.35 -6.93
C ILE A 336 23.39 30.80 -5.54
N THR A 337 24.69 31.01 -5.33
CA THR A 337 25.23 31.52 -4.06
C THR A 337 24.64 32.89 -3.73
N ARG A 338 24.59 33.81 -4.71
CA ARG A 338 23.97 35.13 -4.55
C ARG A 338 22.49 34.99 -4.22
N TYR A 339 21.74 34.23 -5.04
CA TYR A 339 20.31 34.01 -4.83
C TYR A 339 20.00 33.46 -3.42
N LEU A 340 20.68 32.39 -3.00
CA LEU A 340 20.44 31.77 -1.70
C LEU A 340 20.88 32.66 -0.54
N SER A 341 21.85 33.55 -0.72
CA SER A 341 22.20 34.55 0.30
C SER A 341 21.06 35.55 0.52
N PHE A 342 20.38 35.98 -0.54
CA PHE A 342 19.21 36.86 -0.44
C PHE A 342 18.00 36.12 0.16
N GLU A 343 17.84 34.85 -0.17
CA GLU A 343 16.82 33.98 0.43
C GLU A 343 17.05 33.78 1.94
N MET A 344 18.30 33.62 2.38
CA MET A 344 18.62 33.60 3.81
C MET A 344 18.23 34.90 4.51
N ILE A 345 18.53 36.05 3.91
CA ILE A 345 18.11 37.36 4.44
C ILE A 345 16.59 37.39 4.55
N ARG A 346 15.87 37.04 3.48
CA ARG A 346 14.40 37.02 3.45
C ARG A 346 13.80 36.16 4.55
N GLN A 347 14.29 34.94 4.74
CA GLN A 347 13.76 34.03 5.76
C GLN A 347 14.18 34.40 7.20
N SER A 348 15.26 35.18 7.36
CA SER A 348 15.67 35.69 8.68
C SER A 348 14.83 36.86 9.17
N LEU A 349 14.09 37.52 8.27
CA LEU A 349 13.19 38.61 8.63
C LEU A 349 11.90 38.04 9.23
N ALA A 350 11.54 38.51 10.42
CA ALA A 350 10.29 38.13 11.08
C ALA A 350 9.05 38.70 10.36
N THR A 351 9.23 39.71 9.50
CA THR A 351 8.14 40.42 8.80
C THR A 351 8.10 40.02 7.33
N LYS A 352 6.90 39.85 6.76
CA LYS A 352 6.68 39.68 5.31
C LYS A 352 6.65 41.04 4.57
N ASP A 353 7.27 42.07 5.15
CA ASP A 353 7.24 43.44 4.64
C ASP A 353 8.29 43.61 3.52
N ASN A 354 7.81 43.94 2.33
CA ASN A 354 8.63 44.18 1.13
C ASN A 354 9.67 45.29 1.38
N LEU A 355 9.30 46.32 2.15
CA LEU A 355 10.17 47.45 2.46
C LEU A 355 11.32 47.03 3.39
N ALA A 356 11.01 46.22 4.41
CA ALA A 356 12.02 45.65 5.31
C ALA A 356 12.99 44.71 4.57
N LEU A 357 12.50 43.86 3.66
CA LEU A 357 13.33 43.01 2.82
C LEU A 357 14.29 43.83 1.95
N THR A 358 13.76 44.85 1.29
CA THR A 358 14.50 45.79 0.45
C THR A 358 15.61 46.47 1.25
N GLN A 359 15.30 46.98 2.44
CA GLN A 359 16.28 47.57 3.36
C GLN A 359 17.39 46.59 3.75
N ALA A 360 17.02 45.36 4.11
CA ALA A 360 17.98 44.35 4.55
C ALA A 360 18.95 43.93 3.43
N ILE A 361 18.45 43.72 2.22
CA ILE A 361 19.27 43.37 1.05
C ILE A 361 20.24 44.51 0.67
N PHE A 362 19.82 45.77 0.77
CA PHE A 362 20.73 46.90 0.51
C PHE A 362 21.71 47.16 1.64
N GLN A 363 21.30 46.94 2.88
CA GLN A 363 22.23 46.99 4.00
C GLN A 363 23.33 45.94 3.82
N ASP A 364 22.98 44.74 3.38
CA ASP A 364 23.93 43.68 3.03
C ASP A 364 24.87 44.10 1.88
N TYR A 365 24.34 44.70 0.81
CA TYR A 365 25.16 45.26 -0.28
C TYR A 365 26.17 46.30 0.22
N VAL A 366 25.72 47.27 1.01
CA VAL A 366 26.59 48.34 1.53
C VAL A 366 27.66 47.79 2.47
N ASN A 367 27.33 46.77 3.27
CA ASN A 367 28.28 46.16 4.21
C ASN A 367 29.37 45.34 3.51
N HIS A 368 29.04 44.71 2.37
CA HIS A 368 29.95 43.83 1.64
C HIS A 368 30.55 44.45 0.37
N ALA A 369 30.18 45.69 0.04
CA ALA A 369 30.82 46.44 -1.04
C ALA A 369 32.32 46.61 -0.73
N PHE A 370 33.17 46.22 -1.68
CA PHE A 370 34.63 46.21 -1.52
C PHE A 370 35.17 47.56 -1.05
N VAL A 371 35.76 47.57 0.15
CA VAL A 371 36.24 48.78 0.86
C VAL A 371 37.45 49.42 0.16
N GLY A 372 38.21 48.66 -0.64
CA GLY A 372 39.44 49.12 -1.30
C GLY A 372 39.24 50.10 -2.47
N SER A 373 37.99 50.44 -2.83
CA SER A 373 37.69 51.43 -3.88
C SER A 373 36.59 52.40 -3.48
N SER A 374 36.54 52.78 -2.19
CA SER A 374 35.57 53.75 -1.65
C SER A 374 35.62 55.14 -2.31
N LEU A 375 36.71 55.44 -3.03
CA LEU A 375 36.84 56.64 -3.85
C LEU A 375 36.12 56.55 -5.21
N PHE A 376 35.85 55.35 -5.74
CA PHE A 376 35.43 55.16 -7.15
C PHE A 376 34.07 54.49 -7.39
N SER A 377 33.37 53.94 -6.39
CA SER A 377 32.01 53.42 -6.61
C SER A 377 30.94 54.48 -6.29
N SER A 378 30.75 55.42 -7.21
CA SER A 378 29.63 56.40 -7.19
C SER A 378 28.29 55.71 -6.86
N GLN A 379 28.11 54.49 -7.36
CA GLN A 379 26.96 53.62 -7.10
C GLN A 379 26.77 53.24 -5.62
N VAL A 380 27.82 52.89 -4.89
CA VAL A 380 27.70 52.53 -3.45
C VAL A 380 27.27 53.74 -2.64
N ARG A 381 27.78 54.95 -2.98
CA ARG A 381 27.32 56.19 -2.35
C ARG A 381 25.85 56.46 -2.66
N SER A 382 25.44 56.29 -3.91
CA SER A 382 24.04 56.45 -4.32
C SER A 382 23.12 55.46 -3.58
N VAL A 383 23.49 54.19 -3.48
CA VAL A 383 22.73 53.19 -2.71
C VAL A 383 22.68 53.53 -1.22
N LYS A 384 23.78 54.01 -0.62
CA LYS A 384 23.80 54.45 0.79
C LYS A 384 22.88 55.65 1.05
N THR A 385 22.82 56.60 0.12
CA THR A 385 21.89 57.73 0.17
C THR A 385 20.44 57.25 0.08
N LEU A 386 20.13 56.39 -0.90
CA LEU A 386 18.80 55.80 -1.05
C LEU A 386 18.38 55.00 0.19
N LEU A 387 19.26 54.14 0.72
CA LEU A 387 18.99 53.38 1.93
C LEU A 387 18.69 54.27 3.14
N SER A 388 19.38 55.42 3.24
CA SER A 388 19.16 56.39 4.32
C SER A 388 17.82 57.11 4.18
N GLN A 389 17.41 57.45 2.95
CA GLN A 389 16.07 57.98 2.66
C GLN A 389 15.00 56.93 2.98
N LEU A 390 15.19 55.70 2.50
CA LEU A 390 14.30 54.57 2.71
C LEU A 390 14.02 54.31 4.19
N LYS A 391 15.06 54.34 5.04
CA LYS A 391 14.93 54.17 6.49
C LYS A 391 14.13 55.29 7.16
N ARG A 392 14.30 56.54 6.72
CA ARG A 392 13.54 57.68 7.24
C ARG A 392 12.06 57.57 6.87
N THR A 393 11.78 57.31 5.60
CA THR A 393 10.40 57.19 5.10
C THR A 393 9.69 55.98 5.72
N ALA A 394 10.36 54.84 5.86
CA ALA A 394 9.79 53.65 6.51
C ALA A 394 9.46 53.85 8.00
N ALA A 395 10.11 54.81 8.67
CA ALA A 395 9.83 55.17 10.06
C ALA A 395 8.66 56.16 10.19
N GLN A 396 8.28 56.83 9.11
CA GLN A 396 7.19 57.81 9.06
C GLN A 396 5.89 57.19 8.53
N GLU A 397 6.00 56.22 7.61
CA GLU A 397 4.85 55.59 6.93
C GLU A 397 4.42 54.29 7.60
N ASN A 398 3.21 54.32 8.19
CA ASN A 398 2.60 53.15 8.83
C ASN A 398 1.54 52.45 7.94
N GLY A 399 1.10 53.08 6.85
CA GLY A 399 0.10 52.52 5.93
C GLY A 399 0.72 51.57 4.90
N GLU A 400 0.09 50.42 4.68
CA GLU A 400 0.58 49.39 3.74
C GLU A 400 0.71 49.93 2.30
N ASP A 401 -0.29 50.68 1.82
CA ASP A 401 -0.27 51.28 0.48
C ASP A 401 0.85 52.32 0.31
N ALA A 402 1.04 53.18 1.32
CA ALA A 402 2.12 54.17 1.32
C ALA A 402 3.50 53.50 1.32
N ARG A 403 3.68 52.43 2.12
CA ARG A 403 4.92 51.64 2.14
C ARG A 403 5.17 50.93 0.82
N ASN A 404 4.13 50.41 0.16
CA ASN A 404 4.23 49.80 -1.16
C ASN A 404 4.62 50.83 -2.24
N GLN A 405 4.07 52.04 -2.19
CA GLN A 405 4.46 53.12 -3.11
C GLN A 405 5.93 53.53 -2.92
N VAL A 406 6.36 53.70 -1.68
CA VAL A 406 7.77 54.00 -1.33
C VAL A 406 8.70 52.89 -1.81
N PHE A 407 8.28 51.63 -1.70
CA PHE A 407 9.00 50.48 -2.24
C PHE A 407 9.16 50.59 -3.78
N ILE A 408 8.08 50.81 -4.52
CA ILE A 408 8.10 50.93 -5.99
C ILE A 408 9.05 52.05 -6.43
N GLU A 409 8.92 53.26 -5.86
CA GLU A 409 9.76 54.41 -6.20
C GLU A 409 11.24 54.16 -5.90
N THR A 410 11.52 53.43 -4.81
CA THR A 410 12.89 53.08 -4.44
C THR A 410 13.52 52.15 -5.46
N ILE A 411 12.76 51.14 -5.90
CA ILE A 411 13.21 50.20 -6.94
C ILE A 411 13.44 50.89 -8.28
N GLU A 412 12.58 51.82 -8.70
CA GLU A 412 12.77 52.60 -9.92
C GLU A 412 14.05 53.45 -9.86
N ARG A 413 14.28 54.13 -8.72
CA ARG A 413 15.51 54.90 -8.50
C ARG A 413 16.75 54.02 -8.52
N LEU A 414 16.66 52.78 -8.03
CA LEU A 414 17.76 51.81 -8.09
C LEU A 414 18.06 51.35 -9.50
N LYS A 415 17.02 51.05 -10.29
CA LYS A 415 17.14 50.76 -11.72
C LYS A 415 17.84 51.89 -12.48
N ALA A 416 17.62 53.14 -12.09
CA ALA A 416 18.32 54.28 -12.69
C ALA A 416 19.81 54.39 -12.33
N ILE A 417 20.28 53.81 -11.20
CA ILE A 417 21.68 53.96 -10.74
C ILE A 417 22.53 52.69 -10.86
N MET A 418 21.93 51.53 -11.16
CA MET A 418 22.64 50.24 -11.14
C MET A 418 23.70 50.08 -12.24
N GLY A 419 23.55 50.74 -13.39
CA GLY A 419 24.47 50.61 -14.53
C GLY A 419 24.77 49.14 -14.86
N ASP A 420 26.05 48.81 -15.09
CA ASP A 420 26.50 47.44 -15.40
C ASP A 420 26.87 46.61 -14.16
N ASN A 421 26.52 47.08 -12.95
CA ASN A 421 26.92 46.42 -11.70
C ASN A 421 26.09 45.15 -11.46
N GLN A 422 26.67 44.00 -11.82
CA GLN A 422 26.00 42.70 -11.76
C GLN A 422 25.55 42.29 -10.35
N ASP A 423 26.26 42.71 -9.29
CA ASP A 423 25.83 42.40 -7.91
C ASP A 423 24.56 43.18 -7.57
N LEU A 424 24.53 44.49 -7.88
CA LEU A 424 23.38 45.35 -7.64
C LEU A 424 22.18 44.96 -8.52
N ILE A 425 22.41 44.59 -9.79
CA ILE A 425 21.38 44.04 -10.69
C ILE A 425 20.76 42.80 -10.06
N SER A 426 21.56 41.82 -9.63
CA SER A 426 21.06 40.56 -9.07
C SER A 426 20.21 40.75 -7.80
N ARG A 427 20.50 41.79 -7.01
CA ARG A 427 19.72 42.15 -5.82
C ARG A 427 18.37 42.76 -6.19
N VAL A 428 18.36 43.67 -7.17
CA VAL A 428 17.11 44.26 -7.66
C VAL A 428 16.23 43.20 -8.32
N ASP A 429 16.80 42.33 -9.15
CA ASP A 429 16.06 41.22 -9.78
C ASP A 429 15.42 40.29 -8.74
N TYR A 430 16.18 39.96 -7.69
CA TYR A 430 15.66 39.15 -6.59
C TYR A 430 14.48 39.84 -5.89
N ILE A 431 14.63 41.13 -5.56
CA ILE A 431 13.58 41.90 -4.90
C ILE A 431 12.33 41.97 -5.79
N ASP A 432 12.49 42.29 -7.08
CA ASP A 432 11.40 42.36 -8.04
C ASP A 432 10.64 41.03 -8.11
N SER A 433 11.34 39.90 -8.18
CA SER A 433 10.73 38.58 -8.31
C SER A 433 9.90 38.13 -7.09
N HIS A 434 10.24 38.62 -5.88
CA HIS A 434 9.61 38.21 -4.63
C HIS A 434 8.62 39.24 -4.09
N CYS A 435 8.80 40.52 -4.41
CA CYS A 435 7.92 41.59 -3.96
C CYS A 435 6.82 41.92 -4.99
N SER A 436 7.07 41.74 -6.30
CA SER A 436 6.11 42.14 -7.36
C SER A 436 4.99 41.12 -7.60
N LYS A 437 5.18 39.84 -7.27
CA LYS A 437 4.17 38.77 -7.45
C LYS A 437 2.89 38.96 -6.63
N LYS A 438 2.90 39.84 -5.62
CA LYS A 438 1.70 40.18 -4.84
C LYS A 438 0.88 41.34 -5.43
N ALA A 439 1.42 42.10 -6.38
CA ALA A 439 0.75 43.26 -6.96
C ALA A 439 -0.17 42.90 -8.16
N HIS A 440 0.06 41.75 -8.80
CA HIS A 440 -0.80 41.24 -9.87
C HIS A 440 -1.15 39.77 -9.60
N GLY A 441 -2.43 39.50 -9.35
CA GLY A 441 -2.96 38.15 -9.23
C GLY A 441 -2.62 37.33 -10.48
N LEU A 442 -1.92 36.21 -10.29
CA LEU A 442 -1.42 35.35 -11.35
C LEU A 442 -2.57 34.62 -12.07
N ASP A 443 -2.64 34.89 -13.37
CA ASP A 443 -3.42 34.19 -14.39
C ASP A 443 -2.92 32.74 -14.56
N SER A 444 -3.84 31.79 -14.41
CA SER A 444 -3.61 30.35 -14.35
C SER A 444 -3.63 29.68 -15.74
N SER A 445 -2.82 30.15 -16.68
CA SER A 445 -2.86 29.64 -18.07
C SER A 445 -1.89 28.48 -18.38
N LEU A 446 -1.13 27.96 -17.40
CA LEU A 446 -0.15 26.89 -17.66
C LEU A 446 -0.73 25.46 -17.69
N VAL A 447 -2.00 25.26 -17.31
CA VAL A 447 -2.62 23.92 -17.32
C VAL A 447 -3.16 23.53 -18.72
N ALA A 448 -3.15 24.44 -19.69
CA ALA A 448 -3.74 24.21 -21.01
C ALA A 448 -2.78 23.67 -22.09
N LYS A 449 -1.53 23.30 -21.77
CA LYS A 449 -0.52 22.86 -22.76
C LYS A 449 0.14 21.49 -22.48
N LEU A 450 -0.43 20.71 -21.58
CA LEU A 450 -0.17 19.27 -21.41
C LEU A 450 -1.50 18.52 -21.49
#